data_AF-A0A8J3QQI1-F1
#
_entry.id   AF-A0A8J3QQI1-F1
#
_cell.length_a   1.000
_cell.length_b   1.000
_cell.length_c   1.000
_cell.angle_alpha   90.00
_cell.angle_beta   90.00
_cell.angle_gamma   90.00
#
_symmetry.space_group_name_H-M   'P 1'
#
loop_
_entity.id
_entity.type
_entity.pdbx_description
1 polymer ?
#
loop_
_entity_poly.entity_id
_entity_poly.type
_entity_poly.pdbx_seq_one_letter_code
_entity_poly.pdbx_strand_id
1 'polypeptide(L)'
;MDLSGQTSVGRVLGTADATPLQFWVAVAPGEYLQLDDVVVTRRELPDQQPVTIAGVVTAVRARHEGAQFESDVFAIADGTLPAQVQEAAEITTTRVDPELYVPPSPGAPVHRAAGDDRSRALYFDRMEQKVPLGTGRDGMPVFLNFEFLNGQRGAHVSISGISGVATKTSFATFLLYSVFRSGVLGGEAVNTKALIFNVKGEDLLFLDHPNSRLTESTASTYAKLGLTAQPFPDVSVYAPPRAGDPSGTPDVSSRLSGVDSFYWTLAEFCADSLLPYVFADADDERQQYTMVVHSVAAHLAKTAVPADGGVAIDGVRLGSYADLVDFVVAQLADEASRSFWAGSAVGLGTVNAFSRRLIGSKKDLGRLIRGDLPTNRAHSVNTAESSQVTVVDLHNLPDRAQRFVVGVTLKSEFERKEKAGTAKPLLFVVLDELNKYAPREGTSPIKEILLDIAERGRSLGVVLIGAQQTASEVERRIVANSAIRIVGRLDPAEASRPEYGFLPPAQRARALIAKPGTMFIGQPELPVPLVVEFPFPAWATRPAEAGPAPRATLRSLTQAADAFAVVGARPPGAALSDDDIPF
;
A
#
# COMPACT_ATOMS: atom_id res chain seq x y z
N MET A 1 -30.51 14.40 19.21
CA MET A 1 -31.08 13.43 18.25
C MET A 1 -32.58 13.39 18.47
N ASP A 2 -33.37 13.34 17.40
CA ASP A 2 -34.81 13.10 17.50
C ASP A 2 -35.08 11.62 17.23
N LEU A 3 -35.35 10.86 18.29
CA LEU A 3 -35.68 9.44 18.22
C LEU A 3 -37.20 9.22 18.07
N SER A 4 -37.99 10.30 17.97
CA SER A 4 -39.44 10.20 17.84
C SER A 4 -39.80 9.63 16.47
N GLY A 5 -40.27 8.37 16.44
CA GLY A 5 -40.68 7.66 15.24
C GLY A 5 -39.78 6.48 14.81
N GLN A 6 -38.64 6.25 15.46
CA GLN A 6 -37.84 5.05 15.23
C GLN A 6 -38.35 3.88 16.09
N THR A 7 -38.66 2.74 15.46
CA THR A 7 -39.00 1.51 16.19
C THR A 7 -37.81 1.05 17.02
N SER A 8 -38.05 0.71 18.29
CA SER A 8 -37.03 0.19 19.20
C SER A 8 -36.68 -1.24 18.80
N VAL A 9 -35.40 -1.54 18.56
CA VAL A 9 -34.90 -2.89 18.24
C VAL A 9 -34.71 -3.76 19.49
N GLY A 10 -34.72 -3.14 20.66
CA GLY A 10 -34.56 -3.84 21.93
C GLY A 10 -34.56 -2.92 23.13
N ARG A 11 -34.20 -3.46 24.30
CA ARG A 11 -34.04 -2.70 25.55
C ARG A 11 -32.77 -3.09 26.26
N VAL A 12 -32.15 -2.17 26.98
CA VAL A 12 -30.98 -2.44 27.82
C VAL A 12 -31.32 -3.51 28.86
N LEU A 13 -30.47 -4.54 28.99
CA LEU A 13 -30.67 -5.63 29.95
C LEU A 13 -30.62 -5.11 31.39
N GLY A 14 -31.48 -5.67 32.24
CA GLY A 14 -31.42 -5.50 33.70
C GLY A 14 -30.77 -6.68 34.44
N THR A 15 -30.48 -7.77 33.74
CA THR A 15 -29.86 -8.99 34.29
C THR A 15 -28.34 -9.02 34.14
N ALA A 16 -27.77 -8.00 33.50
CA ALA A 16 -26.33 -7.79 33.35
C ALA A 16 -26.02 -6.32 33.66
N ASP A 17 -24.87 -6.06 34.25
CA ASP A 17 -24.44 -4.69 34.54
C ASP A 17 -24.24 -3.90 33.24
N ALA A 18 -24.77 -2.67 33.22
CA ALA A 18 -24.47 -1.70 32.19
C ALA A 18 -23.39 -0.74 32.69
N THR A 19 -22.38 -0.51 31.87
CA THR A 19 -21.34 0.50 32.11
C THR A 19 -21.43 1.59 31.02
N PRO A 20 -20.78 2.75 31.22
CA PRO A 20 -20.71 3.78 30.17
C PRO A 20 -20.01 3.34 28.88
N LEU A 21 -19.21 2.26 28.93
CA LEU A 21 -18.40 1.80 27.80
C LEU A 21 -18.90 0.49 27.19
N GLN A 22 -19.69 -0.29 27.93
CA GLN A 22 -20.19 -1.59 27.51
C GLN A 22 -21.51 -1.91 28.21
N PHE A 23 -22.49 -2.39 27.46
CA PHE A 23 -23.78 -2.84 28.00
C PHE A 23 -24.43 -3.87 27.09
N TRP A 24 -25.45 -4.56 27.58
CA TRP A 24 -26.19 -5.55 26.80
C TRP A 24 -27.61 -5.06 26.48
N VAL A 25 -28.14 -5.51 25.35
CA VAL A 25 -29.48 -5.21 24.86
C VAL A 25 -30.24 -6.52 24.67
N ALA A 26 -31.39 -6.70 25.32
CA ALA A 26 -32.37 -7.71 24.94
C ALA A 26 -33.01 -7.29 23.62
N VAL A 27 -32.92 -8.14 22.61
CA VAL A 27 -33.53 -7.90 21.30
C VAL A 27 -35.04 -8.12 21.41
N ALA A 28 -35.82 -7.23 20.81
CA ALA A 28 -37.27 -7.33 20.84
C ALA A 28 -37.77 -8.48 19.93
N PRO A 29 -38.92 -9.10 20.24
CA PRO A 29 -39.50 -10.13 19.37
C PRO A 29 -39.73 -9.62 17.94
N GLY A 30 -39.27 -10.38 16.95
CA GLY A 30 -39.36 -10.02 15.53
C GLY A 30 -38.27 -9.07 15.02
N GLU A 31 -37.41 -8.56 15.91
CA GLU A 31 -36.25 -7.74 15.59
C GLU A 31 -34.97 -8.58 15.62
N TYR A 32 -33.88 -8.06 15.06
CA TYR A 32 -32.56 -8.65 15.18
C TYR A 32 -31.49 -7.58 15.35
N LEU A 33 -30.39 -7.97 16.01
CA LEU A 33 -29.12 -7.24 16.01
C LEU A 33 -28.02 -8.21 15.56
N GLN A 34 -27.18 -7.78 14.64
CA GLN A 34 -26.01 -8.50 14.17
C GLN A 34 -24.74 -7.73 14.52
N LEU A 35 -23.61 -8.43 14.46
CA LEU A 35 -22.29 -7.80 14.63
C LEU A 35 -22.10 -6.63 13.67
N ASP A 36 -21.44 -5.57 14.16
CA ASP A 36 -21.19 -4.30 13.47
C ASP A 36 -22.42 -3.39 13.31
N ASP A 37 -23.62 -3.81 13.73
CA ASP A 37 -24.77 -2.91 13.78
C ASP A 37 -24.48 -1.75 14.72
N VAL A 38 -24.84 -0.54 14.31
CA VAL A 38 -24.71 0.67 15.11
C VAL A 38 -26.05 0.93 15.79
N VAL A 39 -26.02 1.18 17.10
CA VAL A 39 -27.21 1.45 17.89
C VAL A 39 -27.04 2.72 18.73
N VAL A 40 -28.16 3.30 19.11
CA VAL A 40 -28.24 4.47 19.99
C VAL A 40 -29.28 4.25 21.08
N THR A 41 -28.98 4.76 22.27
CA THR A 41 -29.90 4.87 23.40
C THR A 41 -29.73 6.21 24.10
N ARG A 42 -30.67 6.58 24.95
CA ARG A 42 -30.70 7.87 25.63
C ARG A 42 -30.88 7.68 27.13
N ARG A 43 -30.09 8.42 27.90
CA ARG A 43 -30.14 8.48 29.36
C ARG A 43 -30.60 9.86 29.79
N GLU A 44 -31.81 9.92 30.33
CA GLU A 44 -32.30 11.10 31.04
C GLU A 44 -31.53 11.25 32.37
N LEU A 45 -31.15 12.50 32.69
CA LEU A 45 -30.41 12.84 33.89
C LEU A 45 -31.19 13.87 34.73
N PRO A 46 -31.12 13.79 36.06
CA PRO A 46 -31.65 14.85 36.91
C PRO A 46 -30.95 16.17 36.62
N ASP A 47 -31.73 17.21 36.33
CA ASP A 47 -31.27 18.60 36.21
C ASP A 47 -30.15 18.86 35.17
N GLN A 48 -29.98 17.94 34.21
CA GLN A 48 -28.99 18.05 33.14
C GLN A 48 -29.59 17.70 31.78
N GLN A 49 -28.87 18.05 30.71
CA GLN A 49 -29.25 17.61 29.38
C GLN A 49 -29.12 16.09 29.27
N PRO A 50 -30.04 15.42 28.55
CA PRO A 50 -29.97 13.98 28.39
C PRO A 50 -28.75 13.53 27.60
N VAL A 51 -28.18 12.40 27.99
CA VAL A 51 -26.99 11.82 27.38
C VAL A 51 -27.40 10.81 26.32
N THR A 52 -26.89 10.99 25.11
CA THR A 52 -26.99 10.01 24.04
C THR A 52 -25.79 9.08 24.11
N ILE A 53 -26.04 7.78 24.11
CA ILE A 53 -25.01 6.75 24.14
C ILE A 53 -25.15 5.94 22.85
N ALA A 54 -24.13 5.99 22.02
CA ALA A 54 -24.05 5.25 20.76
C ALA A 54 -23.00 4.16 20.87
N GLY A 55 -23.23 3.04 20.18
CA GLY A 55 -22.26 1.95 20.17
C GLY A 55 -22.45 0.98 19.01
N VAL A 56 -21.51 0.05 18.90
CA VAL A 56 -21.53 -1.02 17.90
C VAL A 56 -21.76 -2.36 18.58
N VAL A 57 -22.49 -3.25 17.91
CA VAL A 57 -22.71 -4.61 18.38
C VAL A 57 -21.43 -5.44 18.22
N THR A 58 -20.90 -5.94 19.33
CA THR A 58 -19.65 -6.72 19.39
C THR A 58 -19.85 -8.21 19.66
N ALA A 59 -20.99 -8.60 20.23
CA ALA A 59 -21.39 -9.98 20.43
C ALA A 59 -22.91 -10.13 20.33
N VAL A 60 -23.39 -11.30 19.91
CA VAL A 60 -24.82 -11.66 19.90
C VAL A 60 -24.94 -13.08 20.45
N ARG A 61 -25.92 -13.31 21.31
CA ARG A 61 -26.22 -14.63 21.88
C ARG A 61 -27.72 -14.90 21.85
N ALA A 62 -28.09 -16.15 21.67
CA ALA A 62 -29.46 -16.65 21.79
C ALA A 62 -29.48 -17.80 22.81
N ARG A 63 -30.54 -17.89 23.60
CA ARG A 63 -30.77 -19.01 24.53
C ARG A 63 -32.26 -19.29 24.71
N HIS A 64 -32.63 -20.51 25.08
CA HIS A 64 -33.97 -20.79 25.59
C HIS A 64 -34.09 -20.34 27.04
N GLU A 65 -35.09 -19.53 27.34
CA GLU A 65 -35.42 -19.13 28.71
C GLU A 65 -35.92 -20.33 29.51
N GLY A 66 -35.36 -20.54 30.71
CA GLY A 66 -35.78 -21.59 31.62
C GLY A 66 -35.28 -23.01 31.29
N ALA A 67 -34.61 -23.21 30.15
CA ALA A 67 -33.97 -24.49 29.82
C ALA A 67 -32.80 -24.79 30.78
N GLN A 68 -32.73 -26.02 31.30
CA GLN A 68 -31.74 -26.42 32.29
C GLN A 68 -30.75 -27.46 31.74
N PHE A 69 -31.22 -28.33 30.85
CA PHE A 69 -30.42 -29.38 30.24
C PHE A 69 -30.22 -29.13 28.75
N GLU A 70 -29.08 -29.55 28.20
CA GLU A 70 -28.79 -29.41 26.77
C GLU A 70 -29.83 -30.14 25.90
N SER A 71 -30.38 -31.25 26.39
CA SER A 71 -31.44 -32.02 25.72
C SER A 71 -32.80 -31.32 25.66
N ASP A 72 -33.04 -30.31 26.51
CA ASP A 72 -34.32 -29.57 26.51
C ASP A 72 -34.59 -28.91 25.15
N VAL A 73 -33.53 -28.63 24.38
CA VAL A 73 -33.63 -28.07 23.02
C VAL A 73 -34.53 -28.91 22.11
N PHE A 74 -34.51 -30.24 22.23
CA PHE A 74 -35.34 -31.13 21.41
C PHE A 74 -36.80 -31.07 21.85
N ALA A 75 -37.05 -31.15 23.15
CA ALA A 75 -38.39 -31.07 23.71
C ALA A 75 -39.05 -29.72 23.41
N ILE A 76 -38.29 -28.62 23.45
CA ILE A 76 -38.74 -27.27 23.08
C ILE A 76 -39.04 -27.18 21.58
N ALA A 77 -38.15 -27.68 20.73
CA ALA A 77 -38.33 -27.68 19.28
C ALA A 77 -39.56 -28.49 18.85
N ASP A 78 -39.83 -29.61 19.52
CA ASP A 78 -41.00 -30.45 19.30
C ASP A 78 -42.29 -29.90 19.97
N GLY A 79 -42.20 -28.76 20.66
CA GLY A 79 -43.33 -28.11 21.33
C GLY A 79 -43.83 -28.81 22.60
N THR A 80 -43.08 -29.79 23.10
CA THR A 80 -43.41 -30.56 24.30
C THR A 80 -42.97 -29.89 25.61
N LEU A 81 -42.02 -28.95 25.54
CA LEU A 81 -41.57 -28.12 26.66
C LEU A 81 -41.70 -26.63 26.28
N PRO A 82 -42.43 -25.79 27.04
CA PRO A 82 -42.56 -24.38 26.72
C PRO A 82 -41.31 -23.60 27.11
N ALA A 83 -40.72 -22.88 26.14
CA ALA A 83 -39.65 -21.92 26.38
C ALA A 83 -39.69 -20.80 25.34
N GLN A 84 -39.17 -19.63 25.68
CA GLN A 84 -38.96 -18.53 24.73
C GLN A 84 -37.50 -18.45 24.31
N VAL A 85 -37.25 -18.07 23.06
CA VAL A 85 -35.89 -17.71 22.62
C VAL A 85 -35.62 -16.29 23.09
N GLN A 86 -34.60 -16.13 23.93
CA GLN A 86 -34.08 -14.83 24.34
C GLN A 86 -32.79 -14.54 23.58
N GLU A 87 -32.83 -13.47 22.78
CA GLU A 87 -31.65 -12.93 22.11
C GLU A 87 -31.13 -11.70 22.85
N ALA A 88 -29.81 -11.60 22.95
CA ALA A 88 -29.15 -10.43 23.52
C ALA A 88 -27.89 -10.06 22.72
N ALA A 89 -27.65 -8.76 22.58
CA ALA A 89 -26.49 -8.20 21.91
C ALA A 89 -25.64 -7.38 22.89
N GLU A 90 -24.33 -7.57 22.86
CA GLU A 90 -23.37 -6.73 23.57
C GLU A 90 -23.03 -5.51 22.72
N ILE A 91 -23.07 -4.33 23.33
CA ILE A 91 -22.77 -3.06 22.70
C ILE A 91 -21.49 -2.50 23.32
N THR A 92 -20.48 -2.24 22.47
CA THR A 92 -19.33 -1.42 22.85
C THR A 92 -19.60 0.02 22.45
N THR A 93 -19.54 0.92 23.42
CA THR A 93 -19.84 2.34 23.23
C THR A 93 -18.79 2.98 22.33
N THR A 94 -19.25 3.68 21.31
CA THR A 94 -18.40 4.47 20.41
C THR A 94 -18.45 5.95 20.78
N ARG A 95 -19.62 6.49 21.12
CA ARG A 95 -19.76 7.90 21.45
C ARG A 95 -20.76 8.13 22.57
N VAL A 96 -20.41 9.08 23.43
CA VAL A 96 -21.28 9.60 24.48
C VAL A 96 -21.40 11.11 24.27
N ASP A 97 -22.63 11.62 24.16
CA ASP A 97 -22.90 13.03 23.82
C ASP A 97 -24.07 13.61 24.64
N PRO A 98 -23.85 14.65 25.47
CA PRO A 98 -22.55 15.25 25.80
C PRO A 98 -21.62 14.24 26.50
N GLU A 99 -20.31 14.54 26.58
CA GLU A 99 -19.28 13.65 27.15
C GLU A 99 -19.41 13.50 28.67
N LEU A 100 -20.46 12.82 29.11
CA LEU A 100 -20.73 12.47 30.49
C LEU A 100 -20.91 10.95 30.59
N TYR A 101 -19.88 10.26 31.08
CA TYR A 101 -19.81 8.81 31.13
C TYR A 101 -20.68 8.21 32.24
N VAL A 102 -21.99 8.16 31.99
CA VAL A 102 -22.98 7.45 32.78
C VAL A 102 -23.46 6.21 32.04
N PRO A 103 -23.78 5.10 32.73
CA PRO A 103 -24.34 3.93 32.07
C PRO A 103 -25.77 4.21 31.57
N PRO A 104 -26.21 3.55 30.49
CA PRO A 104 -27.62 3.56 30.15
C PRO A 104 -28.44 2.82 31.23
N SER A 105 -29.70 3.20 31.41
CA SER A 105 -30.55 2.53 32.39
C SER A 105 -31.05 1.18 31.89
N PRO A 106 -31.15 0.17 32.77
CA PRO A 106 -31.93 -1.03 32.49
C PRO A 106 -33.33 -0.68 31.95
N GLY A 107 -33.76 -1.38 30.89
CA GLY A 107 -35.04 -1.17 30.25
C GLY A 107 -35.11 0.01 29.26
N ALA A 108 -34.07 0.85 29.18
CA ALA A 108 -34.00 1.95 28.22
C ALA A 108 -34.14 1.42 26.78
N PRO A 109 -34.95 2.07 25.93
CA PRO A 109 -35.12 1.65 24.54
C PRO A 109 -33.81 1.85 23.76
N VAL A 110 -33.55 0.93 22.84
CA VAL A 110 -32.39 0.96 21.95
C VAL A 110 -32.88 0.95 20.51
N HIS A 111 -32.32 1.83 19.70
CA HIS A 111 -32.68 2.00 18.30
C HIS A 111 -31.47 1.74 17.41
N ARG A 112 -31.70 1.18 16.22
CA ARG A 112 -30.67 1.08 15.18
C ARG A 112 -30.36 2.48 14.65
N ALA A 113 -29.09 2.87 14.66
CA ALA A 113 -28.69 4.19 14.21
C ALA A 113 -28.82 4.30 12.68
N ALA A 114 -29.42 5.39 12.20
CA ALA A 114 -29.56 5.70 10.78
C ALA A 114 -29.25 7.18 10.52
N GLY A 115 -28.94 7.54 9.27
CA GLY A 115 -28.68 8.93 8.86
C GLY A 115 -27.67 9.64 9.78
N ASP A 116 -28.07 10.81 10.29
CA ASP A 116 -27.25 11.64 11.18
C ASP A 116 -26.89 10.93 12.50
N ASP A 117 -27.75 10.06 13.02
CA ASP A 117 -27.47 9.31 14.25
C ASP A 117 -26.30 8.35 14.02
N ARG A 118 -26.30 7.64 12.90
CA ARG A 118 -25.18 6.78 12.50
C ARG A 118 -23.92 7.58 12.24
N SER A 119 -24.04 8.71 11.52
CA SER A 119 -22.90 9.59 11.24
C SER A 119 -22.26 10.07 12.54
N ARG A 120 -23.06 10.48 13.53
CA ARG A 120 -22.55 10.86 14.85
C ARG A 120 -21.95 9.70 15.63
N ALA A 121 -22.65 8.56 15.65
CA ALA A 121 -22.20 7.36 16.37
C ALA A 121 -20.82 6.86 15.89
N LEU A 122 -20.51 7.05 14.61
CA LEU A 122 -19.25 6.68 13.99
C LEU A 122 -18.31 7.88 13.76
N TYR A 123 -18.54 9.03 14.42
CA TYR A 123 -17.75 10.27 14.26
C TYR A 123 -17.61 10.82 12.83
N PHE A 124 -18.36 10.31 11.86
CA PHE A 124 -18.34 10.80 10.49
C PHE A 124 -18.86 12.24 10.40
N ASP A 125 -19.62 12.73 11.38
CA ASP A 125 -20.01 14.15 11.47
C ASP A 125 -18.84 15.11 11.74
N ARG A 126 -17.75 14.62 12.34
CA ARG A 126 -16.56 15.42 12.68
C ARG A 126 -15.49 15.41 11.59
N MET A 127 -15.58 14.48 10.65
CA MET A 127 -14.63 14.38 9.53
C MET A 127 -14.90 15.47 8.50
N GLU A 128 -14.02 16.46 8.40
CA GLU A 128 -14.09 17.49 7.36
C GLU A 128 -13.76 16.92 5.97
N GLN A 129 -12.78 16.01 5.92
CA GLN A 129 -12.28 15.40 4.69
C GLN A 129 -12.51 13.89 4.70
N LYS A 130 -13.49 13.41 3.92
CA LYS A 130 -13.92 12.01 3.91
C LYS A 130 -13.44 11.27 2.65
N VAL A 131 -12.82 10.12 2.84
CA VAL A 131 -12.49 9.16 1.78
C VAL A 131 -13.36 7.91 1.95
N PRO A 132 -14.17 7.51 0.95
CA PRO A 132 -14.99 6.30 1.05
C PRO A 132 -14.11 5.04 0.98
N LEU A 133 -14.33 4.11 1.92
CA LEU A 133 -13.56 2.86 2.03
C LEU A 133 -14.34 1.61 1.59
N GLY A 134 -15.63 1.76 1.32
CA GLY A 134 -16.56 0.66 1.07
C GLY A 134 -17.85 0.85 1.86
N THR A 135 -18.65 -0.21 1.92
CA THR A 135 -19.92 -0.23 2.65
C THR A 135 -19.79 -1.04 3.93
N GLY A 136 -20.48 -0.60 4.99
CA GLY A 136 -20.68 -1.41 6.19
C GLY A 136 -21.68 -2.55 5.95
N ARG A 137 -21.96 -3.33 7.00
CA ARG A 137 -22.96 -4.42 6.96
C ARG A 137 -24.39 -3.93 6.71
N ASP A 138 -24.65 -2.69 7.05
CA ASP A 138 -25.89 -1.96 6.77
C ASP A 138 -25.99 -1.44 5.31
N GLY A 139 -24.98 -1.73 4.47
CA GLY A 139 -24.94 -1.27 3.09
C GLY A 139 -24.65 0.22 2.93
N MET A 140 -24.36 0.93 4.02
CA MET A 140 -24.08 2.36 4.03
C MET A 140 -22.58 2.64 3.95
N PRO A 141 -22.15 3.74 3.29
CA PRO A 141 -20.74 4.09 3.19
C PRO A 141 -20.03 4.18 4.55
N VAL A 142 -18.78 3.73 4.56
CA VAL A 142 -17.83 3.91 5.66
C VAL A 142 -16.69 4.78 5.16
N PHE A 143 -16.28 5.73 5.99
CA PHE A 143 -15.30 6.76 5.62
C PHE A 143 -14.01 6.66 6.45
N LEU A 144 -12.92 7.01 5.79
CA LEU A 144 -11.65 7.37 6.38
C LEU A 144 -11.57 8.89 6.49
N ASN A 145 -11.08 9.40 7.63
CA ASN A 145 -10.67 10.79 7.70
C ASN A 145 -9.32 10.98 6.97
N PHE A 146 -9.34 11.77 5.90
CA PHE A 146 -8.17 12.02 5.05
C PHE A 146 -7.04 12.75 5.78
N GLU A 147 -7.32 13.48 6.86
CA GLU A 147 -6.30 14.17 7.67
C GLU A 147 -5.30 13.19 8.32
N PHE A 148 -5.71 11.95 8.55
CA PHE A 148 -4.84 10.87 9.05
C PHE A 148 -4.11 10.11 7.94
N LEU A 149 -4.33 10.50 6.68
CA LEU A 149 -3.67 9.92 5.52
C LEU A 149 -2.76 10.93 4.80
N ASN A 150 -3.14 12.21 4.77
CA ASN A 150 -2.49 13.26 3.99
C ASN A 150 -1.29 13.94 4.69
N GLY A 151 -0.93 13.48 5.89
CA GLY A 151 0.19 14.02 6.67
C GLY A 151 -0.17 15.14 7.65
N GLN A 152 -1.41 15.65 7.68
CA GLN A 152 -1.81 16.73 8.60
C GLN A 152 -1.88 16.28 10.06
N ARG A 153 -2.58 15.16 10.33
CA ARG A 153 -2.75 14.59 11.68
C ARG A 153 -2.13 13.21 11.81
N GLY A 154 -1.88 12.56 10.70
CA GLY A 154 -1.25 11.25 10.63
C GLY A 154 -0.87 10.91 9.21
N ALA A 155 -0.10 9.83 9.09
CA ALA A 155 0.22 9.25 7.81
C ALA A 155 0.39 7.74 7.96
N HIS A 156 0.56 7.15 6.78
CA HIS A 156 0.83 5.76 6.48
C HIS A 156 -0.31 4.78 6.76
N VAL A 157 -0.36 3.80 5.87
CA VAL A 157 -1.34 2.72 5.89
C VAL A 157 -0.57 1.41 5.96
N SER A 158 -0.97 0.56 6.90
CA SER A 158 -0.47 -0.80 7.01
C SER A 158 -1.60 -1.78 6.71
N ILE A 159 -1.43 -2.60 5.67
CA ILE A 159 -2.42 -3.58 5.20
C ILE A 159 -1.88 -5.00 5.41
N SER A 160 -2.49 -5.74 6.33
CA SER A 160 -2.12 -7.14 6.63
C SER A 160 -3.15 -8.15 6.13
N GLY A 161 -2.70 -9.35 5.79
CA GLY A 161 -3.60 -10.47 5.48
C GLY A 161 -2.93 -11.59 4.69
N ILE A 162 -3.42 -12.82 4.82
CA ILE A 162 -2.87 -14.00 4.15
C ILE A 162 -2.97 -13.89 2.62
N SER A 163 -2.13 -14.66 1.94
CA SER A 163 -2.15 -14.80 0.48
C SER A 163 -3.42 -15.51 -0.02
N GLY A 164 -3.79 -15.31 -1.28
CA GLY A 164 -4.85 -16.08 -1.96
C GLY A 164 -6.28 -15.56 -1.80
N VAL A 165 -6.55 -14.64 -0.88
CA VAL A 165 -7.86 -13.95 -0.76
C VAL A 165 -7.89 -12.66 -1.61
N ALA A 166 -6.78 -12.31 -2.28
CA ALA A 166 -6.63 -11.21 -3.25
C ALA A 166 -7.19 -9.86 -2.78
N THR A 167 -7.09 -9.52 -1.49
CA THR A 167 -7.65 -8.27 -0.96
C THR A 167 -6.63 -7.18 -0.69
N LYS A 168 -5.36 -7.47 -0.42
CA LYS A 168 -4.39 -6.44 0.00
C LYS A 168 -4.10 -5.40 -1.09
N THR A 169 -3.52 -5.86 -2.20
CA THR A 169 -3.16 -5.01 -3.35
C THR A 169 -4.42 -4.40 -4.00
N SER A 170 -5.50 -5.17 -4.07
CA SER A 170 -6.82 -4.70 -4.52
C SER A 170 -7.39 -3.59 -3.63
N PHE A 171 -7.25 -3.71 -2.31
CA PHE A 171 -7.67 -2.65 -1.39
C PHE A 171 -6.74 -1.45 -1.45
N ALA A 172 -5.42 -1.64 -1.56
CA ALA A 172 -4.46 -0.54 -1.71
C ALA A 172 -4.76 0.30 -2.96
N THR A 173 -5.02 -0.37 -4.09
CA THR A 173 -5.43 0.30 -5.35
C THR A 173 -6.81 0.93 -5.22
N PHE A 174 -7.78 0.28 -4.56
CA PHE A 174 -9.08 0.89 -4.29
C PHE A 174 -8.99 2.13 -3.39
N LEU A 175 -8.15 2.10 -2.35
CA LEU A 175 -7.92 3.26 -1.47
C LEU A 175 -7.34 4.43 -2.27
N LEU A 176 -6.34 4.18 -3.12
CA LEU A 176 -5.79 5.19 -4.03
C LEU A 176 -6.88 5.75 -4.96
N TYR A 177 -7.69 4.87 -5.56
CA TYR A 177 -8.80 5.28 -6.42
C TYR A 177 -9.78 6.18 -5.65
N SER A 178 -10.19 5.80 -4.44
CA SER A 178 -11.07 6.60 -3.58
C SER A 178 -10.46 7.96 -3.24
N VAL A 179 -9.15 8.04 -2.99
CA VAL A 179 -8.48 9.32 -2.74
C VAL A 179 -8.49 10.21 -3.98
N PHE A 180 -8.15 9.67 -5.15
CA PHE A 180 -8.11 10.45 -6.39
C PHE A 180 -9.48 10.84 -6.94
N ARG A 181 -10.53 10.05 -6.64
CA ARG A 181 -11.84 10.17 -7.30
C ARG A 181 -12.99 10.63 -6.40
N SER A 182 -12.79 10.70 -5.09
CA SER A 182 -13.80 11.26 -4.16
C SER A 182 -13.90 12.79 -4.19
N GLY A 183 -12.93 13.47 -4.79
CA GLY A 183 -12.84 14.93 -4.78
C GLY A 183 -12.14 15.51 -3.54
N VAL A 184 -11.72 14.66 -2.58
CA VAL A 184 -11.10 15.09 -1.32
C VAL A 184 -9.82 15.93 -1.52
N LEU A 185 -9.09 15.68 -2.62
CA LEU A 185 -7.86 16.39 -2.94
C LEU A 185 -8.10 17.82 -3.48
N GLY A 186 -9.32 18.16 -3.89
CA GLY A 186 -9.63 19.45 -4.51
C GLY A 186 -8.65 19.81 -5.64
N GLY A 187 -8.08 21.02 -5.59
CA GLY A 187 -7.08 21.49 -6.56
C GLY A 187 -5.75 20.74 -6.56
N GLU A 188 -5.44 19.97 -5.51
CA GLU A 188 -4.20 19.19 -5.42
C GLU A 188 -4.25 17.89 -6.21
N ALA A 189 -5.43 17.47 -6.68
CA ALA A 189 -5.62 16.22 -7.40
C ALA A 189 -4.68 16.08 -8.62
N VAL A 190 -4.46 17.18 -9.34
CA VAL A 190 -3.63 17.20 -10.57
C VAL A 190 -2.16 16.90 -10.27
N ASN A 191 -1.66 17.36 -9.12
CA ASN A 191 -0.24 17.26 -8.76
C ASN A 191 0.05 16.10 -7.80
N THR A 192 -0.96 15.55 -7.13
CA THR A 192 -0.84 14.38 -6.26
C THR A 192 -0.50 13.15 -7.08
N LYS A 193 0.57 12.43 -6.72
CA LYS A 193 1.08 11.27 -7.46
C LYS A 193 0.97 9.99 -6.64
N ALA A 194 0.87 8.85 -7.31
CA ALA A 194 1.04 7.52 -6.74
C ALA A 194 2.16 6.75 -7.46
N LEU A 195 3.02 6.10 -6.69
CA LEU A 195 4.06 5.19 -7.14
C LEU A 195 3.75 3.80 -6.61
N ILE A 196 3.57 2.83 -7.51
CA ILE A 196 3.17 1.45 -7.18
C ILE A 196 4.25 0.50 -7.68
N PHE A 197 4.78 -0.34 -6.80
CA PHE A 197 5.69 -1.42 -7.20
C PHE A 197 4.92 -2.73 -7.39
N ASN A 198 4.91 -3.26 -8.61
CA ASN A 198 4.26 -4.51 -8.95
C ASN A 198 5.24 -5.69 -8.87
N VAL A 199 5.05 -6.61 -7.94
CA VAL A 199 5.95 -7.76 -7.72
C VAL A 199 5.38 -9.10 -8.19
N LYS A 200 4.11 -9.14 -8.62
CA LYS A 200 3.37 -10.39 -8.93
C LYS A 200 2.63 -10.30 -10.25
N GLY A 201 3.13 -11.05 -11.24
CA GLY A 201 2.53 -11.10 -12.58
C GLY A 201 2.43 -9.73 -13.22
N GLU A 202 1.58 -9.61 -14.23
CA GLU A 202 1.33 -8.35 -14.97
C GLU A 202 -0.01 -7.70 -14.57
N ASP A 203 -0.53 -8.07 -13.40
CA ASP A 203 -1.88 -7.74 -12.92
C ASP A 203 -2.12 -6.22 -12.82
N LEU A 204 -1.14 -5.48 -12.30
CA LEU A 204 -1.22 -4.03 -12.11
C LEU A 204 -0.85 -3.22 -13.37
N LEU A 205 -0.54 -3.88 -14.49
CA LEU A 205 -0.20 -3.17 -15.72
C LEU A 205 -1.45 -2.71 -16.49
N PHE A 206 -2.66 -2.93 -15.98
CA PHE A 206 -3.91 -2.64 -16.71
C PHE A 206 -4.86 -1.73 -15.92
N LEU A 207 -4.36 -0.96 -14.95
CA LEU A 207 -5.18 -0.09 -14.10
C LEU A 207 -5.98 0.97 -14.88
N ASP A 208 -5.52 1.33 -16.07
CA ASP A 208 -6.16 2.23 -17.04
C ASP A 208 -7.15 1.52 -17.98
N HIS A 209 -7.20 0.19 -17.98
CA HIS A 209 -8.18 -0.57 -18.78
C HIS A 209 -9.47 -0.78 -17.99
N PRO A 210 -10.65 -0.61 -18.61
CA PRO A 210 -11.91 -0.96 -17.96
C PRO A 210 -11.97 -2.46 -17.70
N ASN A 211 -12.57 -2.85 -16.57
CA ASN A 211 -12.78 -4.27 -16.26
C ASN A 211 -13.96 -4.84 -17.05
N SER A 212 -13.71 -5.85 -17.89
CA SER A 212 -14.76 -6.49 -18.70
C SER A 212 -15.79 -7.28 -17.88
N ARG A 213 -15.52 -7.52 -16.59
CA ARG A 213 -16.41 -8.21 -15.65
C ARG A 213 -17.21 -7.24 -14.77
N LEU A 214 -17.15 -5.94 -15.04
CA LEU A 214 -17.91 -4.95 -14.29
C LEU A 214 -19.42 -5.16 -14.48
N THR A 215 -20.15 -5.28 -13.38
CA THR A 215 -21.62 -5.44 -13.39
C THR A 215 -22.32 -4.15 -12.97
N GLU A 216 -23.60 -4.03 -13.31
CA GLU A 216 -24.45 -2.91 -12.87
C GLU A 216 -24.61 -2.85 -11.34
N SER A 217 -24.62 -4.02 -10.68
CA SER A 217 -24.61 -4.12 -9.22
C SER A 217 -23.35 -3.48 -8.63
N THR A 218 -22.18 -3.84 -9.18
CA THR A 218 -20.91 -3.22 -8.78
C THR A 218 -20.92 -1.71 -9.04
N ALA A 219 -21.39 -1.26 -10.21
CA ALA A 219 -21.48 0.16 -10.54
C ALA A 219 -22.39 0.93 -9.55
N SER A 220 -23.50 0.32 -9.13
CA SER A 220 -24.39 0.86 -8.10
C SER A 220 -23.69 1.00 -6.74
N THR A 221 -22.80 0.06 -6.39
CA THR A 221 -21.98 0.16 -5.17
C THR A 221 -21.01 1.35 -5.26
N TYR A 222 -20.34 1.59 -6.39
CA TYR A 222 -19.53 2.81 -6.57
C TYR A 222 -20.36 4.08 -6.42
N ALA A 223 -21.54 4.13 -7.03
CA ALA A 223 -22.44 5.28 -6.95
C ALA A 223 -22.86 5.59 -5.49
N LYS A 224 -23.14 4.56 -4.67
CA LYS A 224 -23.41 4.71 -3.23
C LYS A 224 -22.23 5.33 -2.47
N LEU A 225 -21.00 5.06 -2.91
CA LEU A 225 -19.78 5.61 -2.33
C LEU A 225 -19.45 7.02 -2.84
N GLY A 226 -20.26 7.60 -3.73
CA GLY A 226 -19.96 8.86 -4.40
C GLY A 226 -18.82 8.75 -5.41
N LEU A 227 -18.52 7.55 -5.90
CA LEU A 227 -17.48 7.28 -6.88
C LEU A 227 -18.09 6.86 -8.22
N THR A 228 -17.37 7.11 -9.31
CA THR A 228 -17.72 6.56 -10.63
C THR A 228 -17.01 5.22 -10.81
N ALA A 229 -17.70 4.19 -11.31
CA ALA A 229 -17.07 2.91 -11.66
C ALA A 229 -16.36 3.03 -13.03
N GLN A 230 -15.11 3.50 -13.02
CA GLN A 230 -14.26 3.69 -14.21
C GLN A 230 -12.82 3.29 -13.89
N PRO A 231 -11.97 3.03 -14.90
CA PRO A 231 -10.56 2.80 -14.67
C PRO A 231 -9.80 4.08 -14.26
N PHE A 232 -8.53 3.91 -13.88
CA PHE A 232 -7.64 5.05 -13.65
C PHE A 232 -7.41 5.81 -14.96
N PRO A 233 -7.60 7.14 -14.98
CA PRO A 233 -7.58 7.89 -16.23
C PRO A 233 -6.16 8.18 -16.75
N ASP A 234 -5.16 8.14 -15.86
CA ASP A 234 -3.79 8.57 -16.14
C ASP A 234 -2.80 7.65 -15.44
N VAL A 235 -2.24 6.70 -16.20
CA VAL A 235 -1.33 5.66 -15.73
C VAL A 235 -0.09 5.59 -16.64
N SER A 236 1.09 5.64 -16.03
CA SER A 236 2.38 5.35 -16.67
C SER A 236 2.88 4.00 -16.16
N VAL A 237 3.36 3.16 -17.07
CA VAL A 237 3.86 1.82 -16.73
C VAL A 237 5.32 1.71 -17.14
N TYR A 238 6.15 1.29 -16.19
CA TYR A 238 7.57 1.08 -16.39
C TYR A 238 7.90 -0.40 -16.14
N ALA A 239 8.71 -1.01 -16.99
CA ALA A 239 9.20 -2.38 -16.83
C ALA A 239 10.71 -2.45 -17.08
N PRO A 240 11.43 -3.47 -16.56
CA PRO A 240 12.85 -3.59 -16.83
C PRO A 240 13.09 -3.93 -18.31
N PRO A 241 14.28 -3.65 -18.85
CA PRO A 241 14.62 -4.04 -20.20
C PRO A 241 14.78 -5.57 -20.29
N ARG A 242 14.44 -6.15 -21.44
CA ARG A 242 14.74 -7.56 -21.74
C ARG A 242 16.24 -7.80 -21.61
N ALA A 243 16.58 -8.95 -21.03
CA ALA A 243 17.98 -9.32 -20.82
C ALA A 243 18.69 -9.47 -22.17
N GLY A 244 19.83 -8.78 -22.34
CA GLY A 244 20.64 -8.83 -23.55
C GLY A 244 20.08 -8.04 -24.75
N ASP A 245 18.98 -7.30 -24.59
CA ASP A 245 18.43 -6.48 -25.68
C ASP A 245 19.09 -5.08 -25.71
N PRO A 246 19.87 -4.73 -26.75
CA PRO A 246 20.54 -3.43 -26.88
C PRO A 246 19.57 -2.29 -27.21
N SER A 247 18.33 -2.60 -27.63
CA SER A 247 17.29 -1.58 -27.84
C SER A 247 16.56 -1.22 -26.55
N GLY A 248 16.79 -1.97 -25.47
CA GLY A 248 16.16 -1.77 -24.18
C GLY A 248 14.64 -1.93 -24.25
N THR A 249 14.11 -2.94 -24.95
CA THR A 249 12.66 -3.20 -25.02
C THR A 249 12.15 -3.63 -23.64
N PRO A 250 10.97 -3.16 -23.20
CA PRO A 250 10.38 -3.58 -21.92
C PRO A 250 10.12 -5.09 -21.85
N ASP A 251 10.40 -5.70 -20.71
CA ASP A 251 10.25 -7.13 -20.44
C ASP A 251 8.83 -7.48 -19.94
N VAL A 252 7.86 -7.25 -20.84
CA VAL A 252 6.44 -7.56 -20.63
C VAL A 252 5.89 -8.41 -21.78
N SER A 253 4.85 -9.17 -21.49
CA SER A 253 4.22 -10.14 -22.40
C SER A 253 2.80 -9.76 -22.79
N SER A 254 2.00 -9.20 -21.87
CA SER A 254 0.57 -8.96 -22.08
C SER A 254 0.25 -7.52 -22.49
N ARG A 255 1.05 -6.53 -22.07
CA ARG A 255 0.89 -5.11 -22.44
C ARG A 255 2.01 -4.67 -23.38
N LEU A 256 1.77 -4.78 -24.68
CA LEU A 256 2.79 -4.51 -25.70
C LEU A 256 2.97 -3.02 -26.06
N SER A 257 2.10 -2.13 -25.58
CA SER A 257 2.14 -0.69 -25.86
C SER A 257 1.94 0.13 -24.59
N GLY A 258 2.48 1.35 -24.55
CA GLY A 258 2.33 2.24 -23.39
C GLY A 258 3.03 1.71 -22.15
N VAL A 259 4.17 1.05 -22.35
CA VAL A 259 5.11 0.61 -21.32
C VAL A 259 6.48 1.13 -21.72
N ASP A 260 7.13 1.84 -20.79
CA ASP A 260 8.47 2.36 -20.97
C ASP A 260 9.48 1.49 -20.20
N SER A 261 10.72 1.44 -20.69
CA SER A 261 11.78 0.71 -19.99
C SER A 261 12.45 1.61 -18.96
N PHE A 262 12.65 1.11 -17.74
CA PHE A 262 13.50 1.79 -16.77
C PHE A 262 14.88 1.13 -16.67
N TYR A 263 15.92 1.94 -16.50
CA TYR A 263 17.29 1.48 -16.22
C TYR A 263 18.08 2.61 -15.55
N TRP A 264 19.33 2.36 -15.19
CA TRP A 264 20.29 3.35 -14.73
C TRP A 264 21.53 3.25 -15.59
N THR A 265 22.08 4.39 -15.96
CA THR A 265 23.38 4.41 -16.63
C THR A 265 24.51 4.11 -15.65
N LEU A 266 25.67 3.67 -16.16
CA LEU A 266 26.88 3.54 -15.33
C LEU A 266 27.26 4.88 -14.68
N ALA A 267 27.02 5.99 -15.37
CA ALA A 267 27.29 7.33 -14.87
C ALA A 267 26.38 7.66 -13.66
N GLU A 268 25.07 7.45 -13.78
CA GLU A 268 24.12 7.64 -12.67
C GLU A 268 24.43 6.70 -11.50
N PHE A 269 24.75 5.43 -11.78
CA PHE A 269 25.12 4.48 -10.74
C PHE A 269 26.29 4.96 -9.88
N CYS A 270 27.31 5.54 -10.51
CA CYS A 270 28.47 6.09 -9.82
C CYS A 270 28.14 7.43 -9.15
N ALA A 271 27.59 8.39 -9.89
CA ALA A 271 27.33 9.75 -9.42
C ALA A 271 26.34 9.80 -8.25
N ASP A 272 25.26 9.01 -8.31
CA ASP A 272 24.21 9.00 -7.30
C ASP A 272 24.50 8.04 -6.14
N SER A 273 25.69 7.43 -6.14
CA SER A 273 26.17 6.50 -5.10
C SER A 273 25.20 5.33 -4.88
N LEU A 274 24.81 4.63 -5.95
CA LEU A 274 23.78 3.58 -5.92
C LEU A 274 24.32 2.20 -5.45
N LEU A 275 25.63 2.05 -5.32
CA LEU A 275 26.29 0.81 -4.90
C LEU A 275 25.73 0.20 -3.59
N PRO A 276 25.38 0.95 -2.54
CA PRO A 276 24.82 0.36 -1.31
C PRO A 276 23.56 -0.48 -1.56
N TYR A 277 22.74 -0.14 -2.55
CA TYR A 277 21.51 -0.88 -2.87
C TYR A 277 21.77 -2.23 -3.54
N VAL A 278 22.98 -2.47 -4.04
CA VAL A 278 23.42 -3.79 -4.52
C VAL A 278 23.51 -4.82 -3.37
N PHE A 279 23.65 -4.32 -2.14
CA PHE A 279 23.82 -5.09 -0.90
C PHE A 279 22.60 -4.98 0.04
N ALA A 280 21.40 -4.70 -0.50
CA ALA A 280 20.19 -4.51 0.30
C ALA A 280 19.53 -5.81 0.83
N ASP A 281 20.28 -6.90 0.88
CA ASP A 281 19.81 -8.18 1.42
C ASP A 281 19.92 -8.17 2.95
N ALA A 282 18.80 -8.41 3.64
CA ALA A 282 18.68 -8.19 5.08
C ALA A 282 19.18 -9.40 5.91
N ASP A 283 19.27 -10.58 5.31
CA ASP A 283 19.70 -11.82 5.98
C ASP A 283 21.21 -11.85 6.28
N ASP A 284 21.94 -10.81 5.90
CA ASP A 284 23.39 -10.74 6.05
C ASP A 284 23.80 -10.08 7.38
N GLU A 285 23.49 -10.75 8.49
CA GLU A 285 23.76 -10.31 9.88
C GLU A 285 25.25 -10.09 10.20
N ARG A 286 26.15 -10.31 9.23
CA ARG A 286 27.61 -10.11 9.35
C ARG A 286 28.09 -8.98 8.45
N GLN A 287 27.51 -7.79 8.57
CA GLN A 287 27.86 -6.57 7.84
C GLN A 287 29.27 -6.01 8.19
N GLN A 288 30.30 -6.86 8.20
CA GLN A 288 31.69 -6.47 8.35
C GLN A 288 32.21 -5.64 7.17
N TYR A 289 31.47 -5.62 6.04
CA TYR A 289 31.88 -5.03 4.76
C TYR A 289 31.18 -3.71 4.40
N THR A 290 30.28 -3.19 5.25
CA THR A 290 29.55 -1.93 4.99
C THR A 290 30.49 -0.73 4.83
N MET A 291 31.60 -0.69 5.58
CA MET A 291 32.64 0.32 5.39
C MET A 291 33.26 0.29 3.99
N VAL A 292 33.47 -0.92 3.43
CA VAL A 292 33.99 -1.08 2.06
C VAL A 292 32.96 -0.59 1.05
N VAL A 293 31.68 -0.91 1.24
CA VAL A 293 30.59 -0.44 0.38
C VAL A 293 30.58 1.08 0.28
N HIS A 294 30.63 1.78 1.42
CA HIS A 294 30.63 3.25 1.43
C HIS A 294 31.92 3.84 0.85
N SER A 295 33.08 3.26 1.16
CA SER A 295 34.37 3.71 0.62
C SER A 295 34.42 3.59 -0.91
N VAL A 296 34.02 2.43 -1.45
CA VAL A 296 33.97 2.19 -2.90
C VAL A 296 32.92 3.10 -3.55
N ALA A 297 31.73 3.25 -2.96
CA ALA A 297 30.70 4.14 -3.51
C ALA A 297 31.17 5.59 -3.60
N ALA A 298 31.79 6.10 -2.53
CA ALA A 298 32.34 7.46 -2.50
C ALA A 298 33.49 7.64 -3.50
N HIS A 299 34.34 6.61 -3.68
CA HIS A 299 35.40 6.63 -4.67
C HIS A 299 34.83 6.70 -6.09
N LEU A 300 33.88 5.80 -6.43
CA LEU A 300 33.21 5.80 -7.73
C LEU A 300 32.54 7.14 -8.04
N ALA A 301 31.82 7.73 -7.08
CA ALA A 301 31.18 9.03 -7.25
C ALA A 301 32.18 10.17 -7.52
N LYS A 302 33.41 10.04 -7.03
CA LYS A 302 34.46 11.05 -7.18
C LYS A 302 35.27 10.90 -8.48
N THR A 303 35.55 9.67 -8.91
CA THR A 303 36.52 9.38 -9.98
C THR A 303 35.89 8.98 -11.31
N ALA A 304 34.64 8.51 -11.32
CA ALA A 304 33.96 8.14 -12.55
C ALA A 304 33.56 9.37 -13.37
N VAL A 305 33.97 9.38 -14.64
CA VAL A 305 33.61 10.42 -15.61
C VAL A 305 32.75 9.81 -16.71
N PRO A 306 31.63 10.45 -17.11
CA PRO A 306 30.82 9.97 -18.23
C PRO A 306 31.65 9.79 -19.51
N ALA A 307 31.45 8.66 -20.21
CA ALA A 307 32.08 8.36 -21.48
C ALA A 307 31.03 7.83 -22.47
N ASP A 308 31.33 7.91 -23.77
CA ASP A 308 30.44 7.33 -24.79
C ASP A 308 30.31 5.82 -24.57
N GLY A 309 29.08 5.34 -24.41
CA GLY A 309 28.79 3.95 -24.09
C GLY A 309 29.14 3.50 -22.67
N GLY A 310 29.36 4.41 -21.69
CA GLY A 310 29.60 4.03 -20.29
C GLY A 310 30.30 5.08 -19.42
N VAL A 311 31.34 4.67 -18.70
CA VAL A 311 32.14 5.55 -17.82
C VAL A 311 33.64 5.31 -17.98
N ALA A 312 34.45 6.32 -17.69
CA ALA A 312 35.88 6.20 -17.55
C ALA A 312 36.30 6.39 -16.08
N ILE A 313 37.11 5.48 -15.54
CA ILE A 313 37.65 5.53 -14.17
C ILE A 313 39.15 5.34 -14.26
N ASP A 314 39.93 6.29 -13.73
CA ASP A 314 41.41 6.27 -13.78
C ASP A 314 41.98 6.01 -15.19
N GLY A 315 41.31 6.55 -16.22
CA GLY A 315 41.69 6.37 -17.62
C GLY A 315 41.23 5.08 -18.29
N VAL A 316 40.59 4.16 -17.55
CA VAL A 316 40.02 2.91 -18.08
C VAL A 316 38.56 3.12 -18.46
N ARG A 317 38.19 2.81 -19.70
CA ARG A 317 36.79 2.84 -20.17
C ARG A 317 36.07 1.55 -19.83
N LEU A 318 34.84 1.68 -19.32
CA LEU A 318 33.99 0.58 -18.86
C LEU A 318 32.61 0.73 -19.54
N GLY A 319 32.18 -0.30 -20.27
CA GLY A 319 30.97 -0.24 -21.11
C GLY A 319 29.75 -0.96 -20.54
N SER A 320 29.95 -1.78 -19.50
CA SER A 320 28.88 -2.55 -18.88
C SER A 320 29.04 -2.62 -17.36
N TYR A 321 27.95 -3.01 -16.67
CA TYR A 321 28.02 -3.29 -15.24
C TYR A 321 28.99 -4.43 -14.90
N ALA A 322 29.12 -5.42 -15.79
CA ALA A 322 30.07 -6.49 -15.60
C ALA A 322 31.52 -5.96 -15.62
N ASP A 323 31.85 -5.08 -16.58
CA ASP A 323 33.18 -4.44 -16.67
C ASP A 323 33.46 -3.60 -15.41
N LEU A 324 32.48 -2.85 -14.94
CA LEU A 324 32.60 -2.06 -13.71
C LEU A 324 32.89 -2.96 -12.50
N VAL A 325 32.16 -4.06 -12.35
CA VAL A 325 32.41 -5.00 -11.26
C VAL A 325 33.79 -5.64 -11.36
N ASP A 326 34.20 -6.09 -12.54
CA ASP A 326 35.53 -6.68 -12.74
C ASP A 326 36.66 -5.69 -12.43
N PHE A 327 36.50 -4.44 -12.87
CA PHE A 327 37.43 -3.36 -12.56
C PHE A 327 37.54 -3.14 -11.05
N VAL A 328 36.43 -2.96 -10.34
CA VAL A 328 36.43 -2.73 -8.89
C VAL A 328 37.06 -3.91 -8.14
N VAL A 329 36.74 -5.14 -8.54
CA VAL A 329 37.33 -6.35 -7.93
C VAL A 329 38.84 -6.41 -8.15
N ALA A 330 39.33 -6.05 -9.35
CA ALA A 330 40.76 -6.00 -9.64
C ALA A 330 41.49 -4.96 -8.79
N GLN A 331 40.93 -3.75 -8.64
CA GLN A 331 41.49 -2.70 -7.77
C GLN A 331 41.50 -3.11 -6.29
N LEU A 332 40.52 -3.89 -5.84
CA LEU A 332 40.50 -4.40 -4.47
C LEU A 332 41.47 -5.58 -4.25
N ALA A 333 41.77 -6.33 -5.31
CA ALA A 333 42.72 -7.45 -5.25
C ALA A 333 44.18 -6.95 -5.25
N ASP A 334 44.49 -5.85 -5.92
CA ASP A 334 45.83 -5.26 -6.00
C ASP A 334 46.21 -4.54 -4.68
N GLU A 335 47.42 -4.81 -4.17
CA GLU A 335 47.86 -4.29 -2.87
C GLU A 335 48.09 -2.78 -2.89
N ALA A 336 48.55 -2.23 -4.02
CA ALA A 336 48.84 -0.80 -4.14
C ALA A 336 47.55 0.04 -4.16
N SER A 337 46.52 -0.40 -4.89
CA SER A 337 45.25 0.31 -5.04
C SER A 337 44.24 0.02 -3.94
N ARG A 338 44.23 -1.18 -3.32
CA ARG A 338 43.24 -1.59 -2.31
C ARG A 338 43.07 -0.60 -1.16
N SER A 339 44.15 -0.01 -0.67
CA SER A 339 44.10 0.94 0.46
C SER A 339 43.32 2.22 0.12
N PHE A 340 43.31 2.64 -1.14
CA PHE A 340 42.57 3.80 -1.64
C PHE A 340 41.09 3.50 -1.86
N TRP A 341 40.75 2.25 -2.21
CA TRP A 341 39.39 1.81 -2.52
C TRP A 341 38.61 1.35 -1.29
N ALA A 342 39.22 0.52 -0.42
CA ALA A 342 38.57 -0.04 0.76
C ALA A 342 38.93 0.66 2.07
N GLY A 343 39.98 1.47 2.08
CA GLY A 343 40.57 2.05 3.29
C GLY A 343 41.65 1.17 3.92
N SER A 344 42.70 1.79 4.45
CA SER A 344 43.90 1.11 4.97
C SER A 344 43.66 0.23 6.20
N ALA A 345 42.59 0.47 6.96
CA ALA A 345 42.26 -0.27 8.18
C ALA A 345 41.41 -1.53 7.94
N VAL A 346 40.99 -1.81 6.70
CA VAL A 346 40.07 -2.92 6.41
C VAL A 346 40.83 -4.22 6.13
N GLY A 347 40.48 -5.28 6.87
CA GLY A 347 41.06 -6.60 6.68
C GLY A 347 40.68 -7.27 5.36
N LEU A 348 41.58 -8.09 4.81
CA LEU A 348 41.41 -8.75 3.51
C LEU A 348 40.18 -9.68 3.45
N GLY A 349 39.81 -10.31 4.57
CA GLY A 349 38.61 -11.14 4.66
C GLY A 349 37.33 -10.36 4.37
N THR A 350 37.24 -9.13 4.87
CA THR A 350 36.13 -8.21 4.62
C THR A 350 36.06 -7.79 3.16
N VAL A 351 37.19 -7.43 2.56
CA VAL A 351 37.29 -7.08 1.14
C VAL A 351 36.87 -8.26 0.26
N ASN A 352 37.35 -9.47 0.55
CA ASN A 352 36.96 -10.68 -0.19
C ASN A 352 35.46 -11.02 -0.04
N ALA A 353 34.86 -10.69 1.10
CA ALA A 353 33.43 -10.87 1.32
C ALA A 353 32.60 -9.83 0.52
N PHE A 354 33.07 -8.59 0.41
CA PHE A 354 32.50 -7.58 -0.48
C PHE A 354 32.61 -8.01 -1.95
N SER A 355 33.81 -8.35 -2.42
CA SER A 355 34.07 -8.70 -3.82
C SER A 355 33.23 -9.89 -4.30
N ARG A 356 33.13 -10.96 -3.51
CA ARG A 356 32.29 -12.12 -3.85
C ARG A 356 30.82 -11.76 -4.07
N ARG A 357 30.27 -10.89 -3.22
CA ARG A 357 28.89 -10.43 -3.32
C ARG A 357 28.68 -9.49 -4.50
N LEU A 358 29.64 -8.60 -4.76
CA LEU A 358 29.61 -7.72 -5.93
C LEU A 358 29.64 -8.54 -7.23
N ILE A 359 30.51 -9.55 -7.32
CA ILE A 359 30.54 -10.49 -8.46
C ILE A 359 29.19 -11.19 -8.64
N GLY A 360 28.59 -11.67 -7.55
CA GLY A 360 27.28 -12.32 -7.58
C GLY A 360 26.16 -11.43 -8.12
N SER A 361 26.28 -10.10 -8.00
CA SER A 361 25.27 -9.15 -8.47
C SER A 361 25.22 -8.96 -9.99
N LYS A 362 26.28 -9.35 -10.73
CA LYS A 362 26.38 -9.11 -12.18
C LYS A 362 25.17 -9.64 -12.96
N LYS A 363 24.78 -10.88 -12.66
CA LYS A 363 23.67 -11.55 -13.36
C LYS A 363 22.34 -10.84 -13.13
N ASP A 364 22.09 -10.39 -11.90
CA ASP A 364 20.80 -9.83 -11.50
C ASP A 364 20.65 -8.38 -11.97
N LEU A 365 21.75 -7.60 -11.94
CA LEU A 365 21.72 -6.15 -12.18
C LEU A 365 22.22 -5.72 -13.56
N GLY A 366 22.86 -6.60 -14.34
CA GLY A 366 23.45 -6.23 -15.63
C GLY A 366 22.43 -5.70 -16.66
N ARG A 367 21.15 -6.09 -16.56
CA ARG A 367 20.08 -5.54 -17.42
C ARG A 367 19.53 -4.20 -16.95
N LEU A 368 19.78 -3.84 -15.68
CA LEU A 368 19.31 -2.60 -15.05
C LEU A 368 20.36 -1.51 -15.08
N ILE A 369 21.64 -1.84 -14.96
CA ILE A 369 22.75 -0.88 -14.97
C ILE A 369 23.45 -0.98 -16.34
N ARG A 370 23.26 0.02 -17.19
CA ARG A 370 23.57 -0.02 -18.63
C ARG A 370 24.60 1.04 -19.02
N GLY A 371 25.52 0.69 -19.90
CA GLY A 371 26.39 1.68 -20.57
C GLY A 371 26.02 1.87 -22.04
N ASP A 372 25.38 0.87 -22.63
CA ASP A 372 25.04 0.74 -24.05
C ASP A 372 23.75 1.47 -24.47
N LEU A 373 22.92 1.89 -23.52
CA LEU A 373 21.68 2.62 -23.79
C LEU A 373 21.89 4.13 -23.70
N PRO A 374 21.29 4.92 -24.61
CA PRO A 374 21.56 6.35 -24.70
C PRO A 374 20.85 7.15 -23.60
N THR A 375 21.56 8.12 -23.02
CA THR A 375 21.10 9.01 -21.92
C THR A 375 19.95 9.95 -22.32
N ASN A 376 19.73 10.19 -23.60
CA ASN A 376 18.68 11.07 -24.12
C ASN A 376 17.29 10.43 -24.14
N ARG A 377 17.20 9.11 -23.91
CA ARG A 377 15.92 8.40 -23.81
C ARG A 377 15.35 8.57 -22.41
N ALA A 378 14.06 8.88 -22.27
CA ALA A 378 13.41 8.82 -20.96
C ALA A 378 13.48 7.38 -20.40
N HIS A 379 14.16 7.21 -19.27
CA HIS A 379 14.43 5.90 -18.66
C HIS A 379 14.41 5.91 -17.14
N SER A 380 14.40 7.10 -16.52
CA SER A 380 14.28 7.24 -15.08
C SER A 380 12.81 7.12 -14.67
N VAL A 381 12.56 6.41 -13.57
CA VAL A 381 11.26 6.46 -12.90
C VAL A 381 11.17 7.81 -12.19
N ASN A 382 10.39 8.74 -12.77
CA ASN A 382 10.21 10.09 -12.24
C ASN A 382 8.72 10.40 -12.08
N THR A 383 8.21 10.35 -10.84
CA THR A 383 6.78 10.59 -10.59
C THR A 383 6.33 12.02 -10.88
N ALA A 384 7.24 13.01 -10.82
CA ALA A 384 6.90 14.41 -11.06
C ALA A 384 6.56 14.69 -12.53
N GLU A 385 7.20 13.96 -13.45
CA GLU A 385 7.03 14.08 -14.90
C GLU A 385 6.13 12.97 -15.48
N SER A 386 5.76 11.98 -14.67
CA SER A 386 4.88 10.88 -15.05
C SER A 386 3.39 11.19 -14.82
N SER A 387 2.55 10.26 -15.27
CA SER A 387 1.12 10.20 -14.95
C SER A 387 0.80 10.28 -13.45
N GLN A 388 -0.45 10.59 -13.12
CA GLN A 388 -0.97 10.57 -11.75
C GLN A 388 -0.67 9.25 -11.02
N VAL A 389 -0.77 8.12 -11.73
CA VAL A 389 -0.36 6.81 -11.22
C VAL A 389 0.83 6.28 -12.02
N THR A 390 1.91 5.93 -11.34
CA THR A 390 3.10 5.30 -11.91
C THR A 390 3.22 3.88 -11.38
N VAL A 391 3.23 2.90 -12.28
CA VAL A 391 3.45 1.49 -11.95
C VAL A 391 4.84 1.07 -12.38
N VAL A 392 5.66 0.61 -11.45
CA VAL A 392 6.99 0.04 -11.70
C VAL A 392 6.89 -1.47 -11.56
N ASP A 393 7.01 -2.16 -12.68
CA ASP A 393 6.93 -3.60 -12.76
C ASP A 393 8.25 -4.28 -12.41
N LEU A 394 8.19 -5.24 -11.49
CA LEU A 394 9.33 -5.96 -10.93
C LEU A 394 9.19 -7.49 -11.05
N HIS A 395 8.07 -8.00 -11.56
CA HIS A 395 7.73 -9.42 -11.41
C HIS A 395 8.73 -10.37 -12.11
N ASN A 396 9.32 -9.92 -13.23
CA ASN A 396 10.35 -10.68 -13.96
C ASN A 396 11.76 -10.51 -13.39
N LEU A 397 11.97 -9.67 -12.37
CA LEU A 397 13.29 -9.43 -11.77
C LEU A 397 13.60 -10.44 -10.65
N PRO A 398 14.87 -10.90 -10.55
CA PRO A 398 15.35 -11.61 -9.36
C PRO A 398 15.24 -10.75 -8.10
N ASP A 399 15.17 -11.39 -6.93
CA ASP A 399 14.94 -10.71 -5.63
C ASP A 399 15.89 -9.52 -5.39
N ARG A 400 17.20 -9.73 -5.58
CA ARG A 400 18.22 -8.68 -5.47
C ARG A 400 17.93 -7.48 -6.37
N ALA A 401 17.52 -7.73 -7.60
CA ALA A 401 17.20 -6.68 -8.56
C ALA A 401 15.92 -5.93 -8.19
N GLN A 402 14.89 -6.63 -7.67
CA GLN A 402 13.69 -5.96 -7.13
C GLN A 402 14.04 -5.01 -5.99
N ARG A 403 14.85 -5.48 -5.02
CA ARG A 403 15.36 -4.66 -3.91
C ARG A 403 16.11 -3.43 -4.41
N PHE A 404 17.03 -3.61 -5.36
CA PHE A 404 17.78 -2.52 -5.96
C PHE A 404 16.85 -1.45 -6.55
N VAL A 405 15.89 -1.85 -7.39
CA VAL A 405 14.95 -0.92 -8.03
C VAL A 405 14.12 -0.16 -7.00
N VAL A 406 13.53 -0.86 -6.03
CA VAL A 406 12.73 -0.23 -4.97
C VAL A 406 13.58 0.78 -4.19
N GLY A 407 14.77 0.36 -3.73
CA GLY A 407 15.65 1.20 -2.93
C GLY A 407 16.09 2.47 -3.65
N VAL A 408 16.56 2.34 -4.89
CA VAL A 408 17.03 3.49 -5.68
C VAL A 408 15.88 4.43 -6.06
N THR A 409 14.72 3.88 -6.42
CA THR A 409 13.55 4.70 -6.76
C THR A 409 13.05 5.46 -5.55
N LEU A 410 12.93 4.80 -4.38
CA LEU A 410 12.51 5.45 -3.14
C LEU A 410 13.51 6.52 -2.68
N LYS A 411 14.82 6.24 -2.76
CA LYS A 411 15.87 7.23 -2.48
C LYS A 411 15.66 8.48 -3.33
N SER A 412 15.53 8.31 -4.64
CA SER A 412 15.44 9.40 -5.61
C SER A 412 14.19 10.27 -5.37
N GLU A 413 13.05 9.63 -5.14
CA GLU A 413 11.78 10.33 -4.86
C GLU A 413 11.81 11.06 -3.51
N PHE A 414 12.39 10.44 -2.48
CA PHE A 414 12.51 11.03 -1.15
C PHE A 414 13.47 12.22 -1.14
N GLU A 415 14.65 12.10 -1.74
CA GLU A 415 15.61 13.20 -1.91
C GLU A 415 15.01 14.36 -2.70
N ARG A 416 14.17 14.08 -3.71
CA ARG A 416 13.46 15.13 -4.47
C ARG A 416 12.48 15.89 -3.57
N LYS A 417 11.74 15.19 -2.70
CA LYS A 417 10.82 15.80 -1.73
C LYS A 417 11.56 16.60 -0.66
N GLU A 418 12.68 16.10 -0.15
CA GLU A 418 13.52 16.85 0.78
C GLU A 418 14.06 18.13 0.16
N LYS A 419 14.55 18.08 -1.09
CA LYS A 419 15.01 19.27 -1.83
C LYS A 419 13.89 20.28 -2.10
N ALA A 420 12.68 19.82 -2.39
CA ALA A 420 11.52 20.70 -2.57
C ALA A 420 11.12 21.41 -1.27
N GLY A 421 11.34 20.77 -0.11
CA GLY A 421 11.10 21.36 1.21
C GLY A 421 9.62 21.60 1.55
N THR A 422 8.70 21.09 0.73
CA THR A 422 7.25 21.26 0.90
C THR A 422 6.54 19.92 0.99
N ALA A 423 5.53 19.83 1.86
CA ALA A 423 4.67 18.65 1.96
C ALA A 423 3.76 18.44 0.73
N LYS A 424 3.65 19.45 -0.15
CA LYS A 424 2.81 19.38 -1.34
C LYS A 424 3.67 19.44 -2.61
N PRO A 425 3.27 18.75 -3.69
CA PRO A 425 2.13 17.83 -3.75
C PRO A 425 2.35 16.54 -2.95
N LEU A 426 1.31 15.74 -2.70
CA LEU A 426 1.47 14.44 -2.04
C LEU A 426 2.03 13.39 -3.01
N LEU A 427 2.82 12.45 -2.48
CA LEU A 427 3.26 11.24 -3.16
C LEU A 427 2.84 10.03 -2.32
N PHE A 428 1.92 9.23 -2.84
CA PHE A 428 1.58 7.93 -2.27
C PHE A 428 2.54 6.87 -2.80
N VAL A 429 3.12 6.06 -1.92
CA VAL A 429 4.01 4.96 -2.27
C VAL A 429 3.36 3.65 -1.86
N VAL A 430 3.02 2.79 -2.81
CA VAL A 430 2.46 1.46 -2.56
C VAL A 430 3.54 0.40 -2.69
N LEU A 431 3.78 -0.31 -1.60
CA LEU A 431 4.77 -1.39 -1.53
C LEU A 431 4.09 -2.66 -1.04
N ASP A 432 3.97 -3.67 -1.91
CA ASP A 432 3.56 -5.02 -1.51
C ASP A 432 4.77 -5.80 -0.96
N GLU A 433 4.51 -6.80 -0.13
CA GLU A 433 5.53 -7.56 0.59
C GLU A 433 6.49 -6.68 1.41
N LEU A 434 5.94 -5.75 2.19
CA LEU A 434 6.74 -4.80 2.99
C LEU A 434 7.79 -5.50 3.89
N ASN A 435 7.50 -6.70 4.39
CA ASN A 435 8.45 -7.50 5.19
C ASN A 435 9.73 -7.88 4.42
N LYS A 436 9.68 -7.97 3.08
CA LYS A 436 10.87 -8.16 2.25
C LYS A 436 11.82 -6.95 2.31
N TYR A 437 11.27 -5.74 2.29
CA TYR A 437 12.02 -4.49 2.16
C TYR A 437 12.38 -3.86 3.51
N ALA A 438 11.54 -4.05 4.52
CA ALA A 438 11.76 -3.62 5.89
C ALA A 438 11.42 -4.75 6.89
N PRO A 439 12.22 -5.83 6.90
CA PRO A 439 12.03 -6.92 7.84
C PRO A 439 12.19 -6.46 9.29
N ARG A 440 11.59 -7.20 10.22
CA ARG A 440 11.64 -6.94 11.66
C ARG A 440 13.08 -6.89 12.18
N GLU A 441 13.91 -7.79 11.69
CA GLU A 441 15.34 -7.92 12.06
C GLU A 441 16.22 -7.63 10.84
N GLY A 442 17.51 -7.40 11.07
CA GLY A 442 18.45 -6.95 10.04
C GLY A 442 18.36 -5.45 9.72
N THR A 443 19.34 -4.98 8.96
CA THR A 443 19.44 -3.59 8.47
C THR A 443 19.73 -3.61 6.97
N SER A 444 19.16 -2.66 6.23
CA SER A 444 19.42 -2.47 4.82
C SER A 444 19.18 -1.00 4.46
N PRO A 445 19.83 -0.46 3.41
CA PRO A 445 19.59 0.91 2.96
C PRO A 445 18.12 1.20 2.62
N ILE A 446 17.35 0.17 2.22
CA ILE A 446 15.92 0.29 1.91
C ILE A 446 15.11 0.43 3.19
N LYS A 447 15.42 -0.39 4.21
CA LYS A 447 14.76 -0.33 5.51
C LYS A 447 14.96 1.03 6.17
N GLU A 448 16.17 1.60 6.09
CA GLU A 448 16.45 2.94 6.62
C GLU A 448 15.61 4.03 5.91
N ILE A 449 15.49 3.98 4.58
CA ILE A 449 14.61 4.93 3.86
C ILE A 449 13.15 4.74 4.27
N LEU A 450 12.68 3.50 4.39
CA LEU A 450 11.29 3.23 4.79
C LEU A 450 11.01 3.68 6.24
N LEU A 451 12.01 3.59 7.13
CA LEU A 451 11.96 4.19 8.47
C LEU A 451 11.88 5.71 8.40
N ASP A 452 12.73 6.37 7.60
CA ASP A 452 12.68 7.81 7.39
C ASP A 452 11.33 8.26 6.82
N ILE A 453 10.76 7.52 5.87
CA ILE A 453 9.42 7.77 5.35
C ILE A 453 8.39 7.61 6.46
N ALA A 454 8.43 6.53 7.25
CA ALA A 454 7.45 6.28 8.31
C ALA A 454 7.47 7.37 9.41
N GLU A 455 8.63 7.96 9.70
CA GLU A 455 8.79 8.93 10.78
C GLU A 455 8.70 10.38 10.35
N ARG A 456 9.29 10.70 9.18
CA ARG A 456 9.43 12.06 8.66
C ARG A 456 8.66 12.28 7.37
N GLY A 457 8.29 11.23 6.64
CA GLY A 457 7.64 11.31 5.32
C GLY A 457 6.37 12.15 5.31
N ARG A 458 5.60 12.17 6.41
CA ARG A 458 4.43 13.06 6.54
C ARG A 458 4.75 14.53 6.31
N SER A 459 5.89 15.01 6.80
CA SER A 459 6.31 16.42 6.67
C SER A 459 6.77 16.77 5.26
N LEU A 460 7.11 15.75 4.47
CA LEU A 460 7.57 15.84 3.09
C LEU A 460 6.47 15.46 2.10
N GLY A 461 5.25 15.15 2.57
CA GLY A 461 4.15 14.73 1.71
C GLY A 461 4.30 13.34 1.12
N VAL A 462 5.14 12.48 1.70
CA VAL A 462 5.33 11.10 1.26
C VAL A 462 4.52 10.19 2.15
N VAL A 463 3.57 9.46 1.56
CA VAL A 463 2.64 8.58 2.28
C VAL A 463 2.83 7.13 1.82
N LEU A 464 3.52 6.34 2.65
CA LEU A 464 3.61 4.89 2.50
C LEU A 464 2.26 4.16 2.72
N ILE A 465 1.89 3.33 1.76
CA ILE A 465 0.84 2.31 1.84
C ILE A 465 1.53 0.96 1.73
N GLY A 466 1.85 0.38 2.89
CA GLY A 466 2.52 -0.91 2.99
C GLY A 466 1.52 -2.07 3.02
N ALA A 467 1.77 -3.11 2.24
CA ALA A 467 1.06 -4.37 2.32
C ALA A 467 2.00 -5.52 2.70
N GLN A 468 1.55 -6.38 3.61
CA GLN A 468 2.31 -7.53 4.10
C GLN A 468 1.39 -8.70 4.43
N GLN A 469 1.94 -9.91 4.50
CA GLN A 469 1.17 -11.05 5.00
C GLN A 469 1.07 -11.01 6.52
N THR A 470 2.21 -10.72 7.15
CA THR A 470 2.49 -10.77 8.58
C THR A 470 3.06 -9.42 9.00
N ALA A 471 2.28 -8.59 9.69
CA ALA A 471 2.80 -7.35 10.29
C ALA A 471 3.85 -7.63 11.36
N SER A 472 3.80 -8.79 12.01
CA SER A 472 4.81 -9.18 13.00
C SER A 472 6.21 -9.36 12.40
N GLU A 473 6.34 -9.61 11.10
CA GLU A 473 7.63 -9.75 10.40
C GLU A 473 8.17 -8.43 9.83
N VAL A 474 7.44 -7.32 9.97
CA VAL A 474 7.85 -5.99 9.53
C VAL A 474 8.51 -5.23 10.70
N GLU A 475 9.44 -4.32 10.37
CA GLU A 475 9.99 -3.36 11.32
C GLU A 475 8.88 -2.64 12.11
N ARG A 476 8.93 -2.78 13.44
CA ARG A 476 7.85 -2.34 14.35
C ARG A 476 7.57 -0.85 14.22
N ARG A 477 8.60 -0.01 14.03
CA ARG A 477 8.43 1.44 13.90
C ARG A 477 7.60 1.82 12.67
N ILE A 478 7.70 1.07 11.57
CA ILE A 478 6.91 1.35 10.36
C ILE A 478 5.42 1.04 10.60
N VAL A 479 5.12 -0.11 11.21
CA VAL A 479 3.74 -0.52 11.53
C VAL A 479 3.14 0.38 12.61
N ALA A 480 3.93 0.76 13.62
CA ALA A 480 3.49 1.62 14.72
C ALA A 480 3.17 3.05 14.25
N ASN A 481 3.97 3.60 13.34
CA ASN A 481 3.75 4.94 12.77
C ASN A 481 2.61 4.99 11.72
N SER A 482 2.08 3.84 11.29
CA SER A 482 0.89 3.81 10.42
C SER A 482 -0.36 4.19 11.20
N ALA A 483 -0.90 5.37 10.91
CA ALA A 483 -2.14 5.87 11.49
C ALA A 483 -3.33 4.98 11.13
N ILE A 484 -3.34 4.44 9.91
CA ILE A 484 -4.41 3.59 9.41
C ILE A 484 -3.93 2.14 9.38
N ARG A 485 -4.67 1.25 10.05
CA ARG A 485 -4.37 -0.19 10.11
C ARG A 485 -5.52 -0.98 9.52
N ILE A 486 -5.20 -1.80 8.54
CA ILE A 486 -6.17 -2.51 7.73
C ILE A 486 -5.83 -3.99 7.74
N VAL A 487 -6.83 -4.81 8.00
CA VAL A 487 -6.67 -6.25 8.15
C VAL A 487 -7.67 -6.95 7.25
N GLY A 488 -7.17 -7.80 6.35
CA GLY A 488 -7.96 -8.77 5.62
C GLY A 488 -8.09 -10.08 6.39
N ARG A 489 -8.06 -11.21 5.69
CA ARG A 489 -8.05 -12.53 6.35
C ARG A 489 -6.71 -12.77 7.04
N LEU A 490 -6.70 -13.18 8.31
CA LEU A 490 -5.47 -13.50 9.06
C LEU A 490 -5.27 -14.99 9.29
N ASP A 491 -4.02 -15.39 9.45
CA ASP A 491 -3.64 -16.68 10.02
C ASP A 491 -3.88 -16.66 11.56
N PRO A 492 -4.33 -17.76 12.19
CA PRO A 492 -4.56 -17.80 13.63
C PRO A 492 -3.36 -17.43 14.50
N ALA A 493 -2.14 -17.86 14.13
CA ALA A 493 -0.94 -17.54 14.89
C ALA A 493 -0.62 -16.04 14.79
N GLU A 494 -0.74 -15.48 13.59
CA GLU A 494 -0.51 -14.06 13.35
C GLU A 494 -1.56 -13.19 14.06
N ALA A 495 -2.84 -13.57 14.03
CA ALA A 495 -3.91 -12.82 14.67
C ALA A 495 -3.72 -12.64 16.19
N SER A 496 -3.00 -13.57 16.84
CA SER A 496 -2.69 -13.51 18.28
C SER A 496 -1.61 -12.48 18.64
N ARG A 497 -0.89 -11.94 17.65
CA ARG A 497 0.26 -11.06 17.85
C ARG A 497 -0.14 -9.66 18.34
N PRO A 498 0.70 -8.98 19.16
CA PRO A 498 0.41 -7.64 19.69
C PRO A 498 0.14 -6.58 18.62
N GLU A 499 0.71 -6.74 17.42
CA GLU A 499 0.52 -5.88 16.26
C GLU A 499 -0.97 -5.76 15.86
N TYR A 500 -1.82 -6.73 16.25
CA TYR A 500 -3.28 -6.74 16.03
C TYR A 500 -4.10 -6.44 17.29
N GLY A 501 -3.46 -5.92 18.35
CA GLY A 501 -4.12 -5.58 19.61
C GLY A 501 -5.26 -4.56 19.46
N PHE A 502 -5.26 -3.79 18.38
CA PHE A 502 -6.33 -2.84 18.05
C PHE A 502 -7.64 -3.52 17.61
N LEU A 503 -7.61 -4.81 17.22
CA LEU A 503 -8.81 -5.58 16.91
C LEU A 503 -9.39 -6.22 18.18
N PRO A 504 -10.66 -5.92 18.52
CA PRO A 504 -11.37 -6.63 19.58
C PRO A 504 -11.43 -8.15 19.32
N PRO A 505 -11.57 -8.99 20.37
CA PRO A 505 -11.55 -10.44 20.25
C PRO A 505 -12.51 -11.00 19.19
N ALA A 506 -13.75 -10.50 19.13
CA ALA A 506 -14.75 -10.92 18.16
C ALA A 506 -14.35 -10.60 16.71
N GLN A 507 -13.78 -9.41 16.47
CA GLN A 507 -13.29 -9.02 15.15
C GLN A 507 -12.06 -9.82 14.74
N ARG A 508 -11.17 -10.11 15.69
CA ARG A 508 -9.99 -10.95 15.45
C ARG A 508 -10.39 -12.38 15.06
N ALA A 509 -11.39 -12.97 15.74
CA ALA A 509 -11.93 -14.27 15.36
C ALA A 509 -12.55 -14.24 13.95
N ARG A 510 -13.26 -13.17 13.60
CA ARG A 510 -13.83 -12.98 12.27
C ARG A 510 -12.79 -12.76 11.18
N ALA A 511 -11.66 -12.13 11.50
CA ALA A 511 -10.55 -11.98 10.58
C ALA A 511 -9.99 -13.34 10.12
N LEU A 512 -10.14 -14.42 10.89
CA LEU A 512 -9.70 -15.77 10.48
C LEU A 512 -10.55 -16.35 9.33
N ILE A 513 -11.81 -15.93 9.24
CA ILE A 513 -12.82 -16.43 8.30
C ILE A 513 -13.34 -15.34 7.35
N ALA A 514 -12.62 -14.23 7.23
CA ALA A 514 -13.01 -13.12 6.38
C ALA A 514 -13.11 -13.55 4.90
N LYS A 515 -14.21 -13.18 4.25
CA LYS A 515 -14.41 -13.41 2.82
C LYS A 515 -13.58 -12.41 1.99
N PRO A 516 -13.22 -12.75 0.74
CA PRO A 516 -12.69 -11.76 -0.19
C PRO A 516 -13.56 -10.50 -0.22
N GLY A 517 -12.94 -9.32 -0.27
CA GLY A 517 -13.62 -8.03 -0.23
C GLY A 517 -13.91 -7.49 1.18
N THR A 518 -13.84 -8.31 2.24
CA THR A 518 -14.03 -7.86 3.63
C THR A 518 -12.72 -7.39 4.26
N MET A 519 -12.70 -6.17 4.80
CA MET A 519 -11.55 -5.58 5.51
C MET A 519 -11.97 -5.01 6.87
N PHE A 520 -11.11 -5.13 7.87
CA PHE A 520 -11.23 -4.53 9.19
C PHE A 520 -10.32 -3.31 9.25
N ILE A 521 -10.86 -2.14 9.57
CA ILE A 521 -10.16 -0.85 9.45
C ILE A 521 -10.13 -0.16 10.81
N GLY A 522 -8.93 0.02 11.36
CA GLY A 522 -8.66 0.91 12.47
C GLY A 522 -8.14 2.26 11.97
N GLN A 523 -8.68 3.34 12.54
CA GLN A 523 -8.20 4.72 12.33
C GLN A 523 -8.33 5.51 13.64
N PRO A 524 -7.53 6.56 13.89
CA PRO A 524 -7.43 7.16 15.22
C PRO A 524 -8.71 7.84 15.74
N GLU A 525 -9.56 8.36 14.85
CA GLU A 525 -10.82 9.03 15.22
C GLU A 525 -11.93 8.05 15.59
N LEU A 526 -11.77 6.76 15.26
CA LEU A 526 -12.76 5.75 15.57
C LEU A 526 -12.31 4.91 16.78
N PRO A 527 -13.13 4.83 17.84
CA PRO A 527 -12.79 4.08 19.05
C PRO A 527 -12.83 2.56 18.84
N VAL A 528 -13.50 2.10 17.78
CA VAL A 528 -13.62 0.70 17.40
C VAL A 528 -13.28 0.56 15.91
N PRO A 529 -12.57 -0.51 15.50
CA PRO A 529 -12.35 -0.76 14.10
C PRO A 529 -13.67 -1.09 13.39
N LEU A 530 -13.82 -0.67 12.15
CA LEU A 530 -15.01 -0.92 11.34
C LEU A 530 -14.75 -2.01 10.32
N VAL A 531 -15.77 -2.82 10.06
CA VAL A 531 -15.75 -3.84 8.99
C VAL A 531 -16.34 -3.23 7.74
N VAL A 532 -15.60 -3.29 6.64
CA VAL A 532 -16.03 -2.78 5.34
C VAL A 532 -16.00 -3.88 4.28
N GLU A 533 -16.92 -3.79 3.34
CA GLU A 533 -16.88 -4.49 2.08
C GLU A 533 -16.59 -3.47 0.97
N PHE A 534 -15.45 -3.62 0.29
CA PHE A 534 -15.09 -2.73 -0.81
C PHE A 534 -15.49 -3.35 -2.17
N PRO A 535 -15.87 -2.53 -3.16
CA PRO A 535 -16.41 -3.04 -4.42
C PRO A 535 -15.33 -3.76 -5.25
N PHE A 536 -15.79 -4.68 -6.10
CA PHE A 536 -14.98 -5.24 -7.17
C PHE A 536 -14.39 -4.10 -8.05
N PRO A 537 -13.11 -4.18 -8.47
CA PRO A 537 -12.44 -3.09 -9.18
C PRO A 537 -13.11 -2.77 -10.52
N ALA A 538 -13.29 -1.48 -10.81
CA ALA A 538 -13.79 -1.01 -12.11
C ALA A 538 -12.70 -0.99 -13.21
N TRP A 539 -11.43 -1.15 -12.80
CA TRP A 539 -10.28 -1.35 -13.66
C TRP A 539 -9.89 -2.83 -13.73
N ALA A 540 -9.18 -3.19 -14.80
CA ALA A 540 -8.61 -4.50 -14.93
C ALA A 540 -7.42 -4.67 -13.97
N THR A 541 -7.41 -5.81 -13.31
CA THR A 541 -6.32 -6.28 -12.45
C THR A 541 -5.65 -7.52 -13.04
N ARG A 542 -6.05 -7.96 -14.25
CA ARG A 542 -5.45 -9.06 -15.00
C ARG A 542 -5.59 -8.85 -16.50
N PRO A 543 -4.68 -9.39 -17.33
CA PRO A 543 -4.82 -9.35 -18.79
C PRO A 543 -6.16 -9.91 -19.30
N ALA A 544 -6.64 -11.01 -18.71
CA ALA A 544 -7.84 -11.71 -19.16
C ALA A 544 -9.15 -10.95 -18.92
N GLU A 545 -9.13 -9.90 -18.08
CA GLU A 545 -10.29 -9.03 -17.83
C GLU A 545 -10.10 -7.62 -18.36
N ALA A 546 -8.98 -7.35 -19.04
CA ALA A 546 -8.70 -6.06 -19.64
C ALA A 546 -9.62 -5.81 -20.83
N GLY A 547 -10.47 -4.79 -20.70
CA GLY A 547 -11.21 -4.23 -21.82
C GLY A 547 -10.30 -3.46 -22.79
N PRO A 548 -10.89 -2.72 -23.76
CA PRO A 548 -10.13 -2.02 -24.78
C PRO A 548 -9.13 -1.05 -24.16
N ALA A 549 -7.90 -1.03 -24.70
CA ALA A 549 -6.87 -0.10 -24.26
C ALA A 549 -7.34 1.36 -24.42
N PRO A 550 -7.01 2.26 -23.48
CA PRO A 550 -7.26 3.68 -23.65
C PRO A 550 -6.71 4.22 -24.98
N ARG A 551 -7.31 5.26 -25.55
CA ARG A 551 -6.70 5.94 -26.71
C ARG A 551 -5.41 6.68 -26.35
N ALA A 552 -5.25 7.05 -25.07
CA ALA A 552 -4.07 7.74 -24.54
C ALA A 552 -2.86 6.80 -24.33
N THR A 553 -3.06 5.48 -24.24
CA THR A 553 -2.02 4.44 -24.06
C THR A 553 -1.03 4.34 -25.22
N LEU A 554 -1.24 5.11 -26.30
CA LEU A 554 -0.29 5.26 -27.41
C LEU A 554 0.79 6.32 -27.13
N ARG A 555 0.77 7.01 -25.98
CA ARG A 555 1.83 7.94 -25.58
C ARG A 555 2.83 7.22 -24.67
N SER A 556 3.67 6.36 -25.23
CA SER A 556 4.93 6.02 -24.55
C SER A 556 5.73 7.30 -24.37
N LEU A 557 6.34 7.55 -23.21
CA LEU A 557 7.24 8.69 -23.00
C LEU A 557 8.40 8.65 -24.01
N THR A 558 8.81 7.45 -24.40
CA THR A 558 9.79 7.21 -25.47
C THR A 558 9.32 7.73 -26.85
N GLN A 559 8.01 7.72 -27.16
CA GLN A 559 7.46 8.25 -28.41
C GLN A 559 7.22 9.77 -28.38
N ALA A 560 7.19 10.39 -27.20
CA ALA A 560 7.08 11.84 -27.06
C ALA A 560 8.42 12.57 -27.32
N ALA A 561 9.55 11.85 -27.19
CA ALA A 561 10.84 12.31 -27.68
C ALA A 561 10.89 12.16 -29.22
N ASP A 562 11.22 13.26 -29.90
CA ASP A 562 11.19 13.44 -31.36
C ASP A 562 11.62 12.19 -32.15
N ALA A 563 10.71 11.64 -32.95
CA ALA A 563 10.96 10.49 -33.82
C ALA A 563 12.11 10.73 -34.82
N PHE A 564 12.48 11.99 -35.06
CA PHE A 564 13.58 12.38 -35.93
C PHE A 564 14.94 12.52 -35.23
N ALA A 565 15.01 12.40 -33.89
CA ALA A 565 16.28 12.46 -33.17
C ALA A 565 17.13 11.18 -33.29
N VAL A 566 16.53 10.05 -33.72
CA VAL A 566 17.19 8.74 -33.80
C VAL A 566 17.82 8.47 -35.18
N VAL A 567 17.52 9.28 -36.20
CA VAL A 567 18.11 9.15 -37.54
C VAL A 567 18.98 10.38 -37.79
N GLY A 568 20.30 10.24 -37.62
CA GLY A 568 21.27 11.28 -37.92
C GLY A 568 21.06 11.82 -39.34
N ALA A 569 20.54 13.04 -39.44
CA ALA A 569 20.38 13.74 -40.70
C ALA A 569 21.76 14.06 -41.30
N ARG A 570 22.10 13.33 -42.38
CA ARG A 570 23.08 13.80 -43.36
C ARG A 570 22.61 15.16 -43.90
N PRO A 571 23.48 16.17 -44.06
CA PRO A 571 23.05 17.46 -44.58
C PRO A 571 22.55 17.32 -46.03
N PRO A 572 21.53 18.10 -46.43
CA PRO A 572 20.97 18.03 -47.77
C PRO A 572 22.00 18.55 -48.78
N GLY A 573 22.54 17.68 -49.63
CA GLY A 573 23.50 18.09 -50.67
C GLY A 573 24.38 17.01 -51.29
N ALA A 574 24.41 15.76 -50.80
CA ALA A 574 25.18 14.70 -51.44
C ALA A 574 24.32 13.94 -52.46
N ALA A 575 24.55 14.21 -53.75
CA ALA A 575 23.99 13.45 -54.86
C ALA A 575 24.41 11.98 -54.78
N LEU A 576 23.46 11.07 -54.99
CA LEU A 576 23.72 9.64 -55.17
C LEU A 576 24.37 9.43 -56.54
N SER A 577 25.56 8.81 -56.57
CA SER A 577 26.14 8.26 -57.80
C SER A 577 25.49 6.92 -58.11
N ASP A 578 25.16 6.71 -59.38
CA ASP A 578 24.30 5.66 -59.93
C ASP A 578 24.94 4.25 -59.97
N ASP A 579 25.97 3.97 -59.16
CA ASP A 579 26.85 2.80 -59.35
C ASP A 579 26.85 1.74 -58.24
N ASP A 580 26.00 1.82 -57.21
CA ASP A 580 25.96 0.80 -56.16
C ASP A 580 24.61 0.07 -56.08
N ILE A 581 24.35 -0.79 -57.06
CA ILE A 581 23.41 -1.92 -56.93
C ILE A 581 24.10 -3.20 -57.41
N PRO A 582 24.54 -4.09 -56.52
CA PRO A 582 24.70 -5.50 -56.84
C PRO A 582 23.52 -6.31 -56.30
N PHE A 583 23.05 -7.22 -57.16
CA PHE A 583 22.01 -8.23 -56.97
C PHE A 583 22.06 -9.00 -55.64
#